data_AF-A0A969ZJ75-F1
#
_entry.id   AF-A0A969ZJ75-F1
#
_cell.length_a   1.000
_cell.length_b   1.000
_cell.length_c   1.000
_cell.angle_alpha   90.00
_cell.angle_beta   90.00
_cell.angle_gamma   90.00
#
_symmetry.space_group_name_H-M   'P 1'
#
loop_
_entity.id
_entity.type
_entity.pdbx_description
1 polymer ?
#
loop_
_entity_poly.entity_id
_entity_poly.type
_entity_poly.pdbx_seq_one_letter_code
_entity_poly.pdbx_strand_id
1 'polypeptide(L)'
;MIKEYVEKLNNLTESGWCRYAFCNEPLSGKLEPGQRLEYYRKAAECGSSLAMSLKGRFGELSISEFAEKENVIVNYDDTEYDSIYTMFSKFVCPDDITIYLKNARATDDLIAQNGLSAISGSIRTEELLLAHELFHYYENSMPDLYINKKHVLLFKIGRFEHRSRIMCLSEIAAMHFAKTLTGLPCSPYIYDVLMLYARNPQRGKQQYERILRITEGENL
;
A
#
# COMPACT_ATOMS: atom_id res chain seq x y z
N MET A 1 -9.70 -18.19 -13.04
CA MET A 1 -8.39 -18.14 -12.36
C MET A 1 -8.14 -16.82 -11.63
N ILE A 2 -7.71 -15.71 -12.27
CA ILE A 2 -7.42 -14.45 -11.51
C ILE A 2 -8.64 -13.91 -10.76
N LYS A 3 -9.84 -14.05 -11.34
CA LYS A 3 -11.10 -13.69 -10.69
C LYS A 3 -11.33 -14.40 -9.37
N GLU A 4 -11.15 -15.71 -9.33
CA GLU A 4 -11.28 -16.50 -8.09
C GLU A 4 -10.26 -16.06 -7.03
N TYR A 5 -9.05 -15.66 -7.45
CA TYR A 5 -8.03 -15.17 -6.52
C TYR A 5 -8.50 -13.87 -5.88
N VAL A 6 -8.95 -12.91 -6.68
CA VAL A 6 -9.45 -11.61 -6.21
C VAL A 6 -10.68 -11.77 -5.34
N GLU A 7 -11.64 -12.61 -5.72
CA GLU A 7 -12.83 -12.90 -4.93
C GLU A 7 -12.48 -13.48 -3.55
N LYS A 8 -11.54 -14.43 -3.49
CA LYS A 8 -11.06 -14.98 -2.21
C LYS A 8 -10.35 -13.94 -1.36
N LEU A 9 -9.44 -13.16 -1.94
CA LEU A 9 -8.73 -12.10 -1.22
C LEU A 9 -9.69 -11.02 -0.71
N ASN A 10 -10.74 -10.68 -1.47
CA ASN A 10 -11.73 -9.70 -1.06
C ASN A 10 -12.56 -10.14 0.15
N ASN A 11 -12.62 -11.44 0.44
CA ASN A 11 -13.26 -11.99 1.63
C ASN A 11 -12.32 -12.09 2.84
N LEU A 12 -11.06 -11.68 2.72
CA LEU A 12 -10.14 -11.67 3.86
C LEU A 12 -10.55 -10.63 4.90
N THR A 13 -10.41 -11.02 6.17
CA THR A 13 -10.70 -10.14 7.30
C THR A 13 -9.59 -9.11 7.51
N GLU A 14 -9.89 -8.04 8.26
CA GLU A 14 -8.89 -7.08 8.72
C GLU A 14 -7.70 -7.76 9.42
N SER A 15 -7.98 -8.75 10.28
CA SER A 15 -6.93 -9.53 10.95
C SER A 15 -6.05 -10.29 9.97
N GLY A 16 -6.62 -10.77 8.84
CA GLY A 16 -5.86 -11.39 7.76
C GLY A 16 -4.90 -10.40 7.11
N TRP A 17 -5.40 -9.22 6.71
CA TRP A 17 -4.56 -8.16 6.13
C TRP A 17 -3.50 -7.65 7.11
N CYS A 18 -3.84 -7.55 8.41
CA CYS A 18 -2.88 -7.23 9.45
C CYS A 18 -1.75 -8.26 9.54
N ARG A 19 -2.05 -9.58 9.48
CA ARG A 19 -1.01 -10.62 9.47
C ARG A 19 -0.10 -10.48 8.24
N TYR A 20 -0.69 -10.26 7.07
CA TYR A 20 0.06 -10.08 5.84
C TYR A 20 0.95 -8.82 5.89
N ALA A 21 0.42 -7.67 6.31
CA ALA A 21 1.20 -6.43 6.39
C ALA A 21 2.40 -6.53 7.37
N PHE A 22 2.26 -7.30 8.45
CA PHE A 22 3.32 -7.53 9.43
C PHE A 22 4.24 -8.72 9.10
N CYS A 23 4.05 -9.43 7.99
CA CYS A 23 4.80 -10.66 7.71
C CYS A 23 6.29 -10.42 7.46
N ASN A 24 6.65 -9.27 6.90
CA ASN A 24 8.04 -8.88 6.64
C ASN A 24 8.58 -7.87 7.67
N GLU A 25 7.81 -7.55 8.72
CA GLU A 25 8.25 -6.62 9.76
C GLU A 25 9.31 -7.28 10.65
N PRO A 26 10.56 -6.76 10.71
CA PRO A 26 11.65 -7.39 11.47
C PRO A 26 11.33 -7.56 12.96
N LEU A 27 10.52 -6.67 13.53
CA LEU A 27 10.13 -6.71 14.94
C LEU A 27 8.81 -7.45 15.19
N SER A 28 8.22 -8.07 14.16
CA SER A 28 6.91 -8.73 14.25
C SER A 28 6.88 -9.77 15.37
N GLY A 29 7.94 -10.57 15.50
CA GLY A 29 8.08 -11.59 16.57
C GLY A 29 8.13 -11.04 18.00
N LYS A 30 8.35 -9.73 18.20
CA LYS A 30 8.30 -9.07 19.52
C LYS A 30 6.94 -8.46 19.84
N LEU A 31 5.99 -8.51 18.90
CA LEU A 31 4.66 -7.91 19.03
C LEU A 31 3.63 -9.01 19.18
N GLU A 32 2.79 -8.89 20.21
CA GLU A 32 1.63 -9.77 20.37
C GLU A 32 0.59 -9.51 19.25
N PRO A 33 -0.21 -10.51 18.85
CA PRO A 33 -1.21 -10.34 17.79
C PRO A 33 -2.17 -9.15 18.01
N GLY A 34 -2.59 -8.91 19.26
CA GLY A 34 -3.43 -7.76 19.61
C GLY A 34 -2.73 -6.42 19.43
N GLN A 35 -1.42 -6.34 19.74
CA GLN A 35 -0.63 -5.13 19.51
C GLN A 35 -0.46 -4.86 18.02
N ARG A 36 -0.17 -5.88 17.22
CA ARG A 36 -0.06 -5.73 15.75
C ARG A 36 -1.35 -5.16 15.17
N LEU A 37 -2.51 -5.66 15.60
CA LEU A 37 -3.81 -5.16 15.15
C LEU A 37 -4.08 -3.72 15.59
N GLU A 38 -3.69 -3.34 16.81
CA GLU A 38 -3.78 -1.96 17.27
C GLU A 38 -2.91 -1.02 16.43
N TYR A 39 -1.65 -1.40 16.20
CA TYR A 39 -0.73 -0.62 15.36
C TYR A 39 -1.22 -0.51 13.91
N TYR A 40 -1.74 -1.61 13.36
CA TYR A 40 -2.34 -1.63 12.03
C TYR A 40 -3.47 -0.61 11.91
N ARG A 41 -4.43 -0.63 12.85
CA ARG A 41 -5.58 0.29 12.84
C ARG A 41 -5.16 1.74 12.99
N LYS A 42 -4.20 2.04 13.85
CA LYS A 42 -3.69 3.42 14.02
C LYS A 42 -2.93 3.92 12.79
N ALA A 43 -2.19 3.05 12.11
CA ALA A 43 -1.55 3.39 10.83
C ALA A 43 -2.59 3.60 9.73
N ALA A 44 -3.60 2.73 9.65
CA ALA A 44 -4.73 2.86 8.73
C ALA A 44 -5.51 4.16 8.93
N GLU A 45 -5.81 4.51 10.18
CA GLU A 45 -6.43 5.78 10.56
C GLU A 45 -5.55 6.96 10.18
N CYS A 46 -4.24 6.93 10.47
CA CYS A 46 -3.29 7.97 10.08
C CYS A 46 -3.35 8.28 8.58
N GLY A 47 -3.31 7.24 7.73
CA GLY A 47 -3.43 7.40 6.27
C GLY A 47 -4.81 7.92 5.85
N SER A 48 -5.87 7.34 6.40
CA SER A 48 -7.25 7.69 6.02
C SER A 48 -7.62 9.12 6.42
N SER A 49 -7.25 9.54 7.63
CA SER A 49 -7.51 10.91 8.13
C SER A 49 -6.75 11.96 7.32
N LEU A 50 -5.51 11.68 6.91
CA LEU A 50 -4.77 12.58 6.03
C LEU A 50 -5.46 12.72 4.67
N ALA A 51 -5.88 11.61 4.04
CA ALA A 51 -6.62 11.65 2.78
C ALA A 51 -7.94 12.45 2.90
N MET A 52 -8.70 12.26 3.99
CA MET A 52 -9.92 13.04 4.24
C MET A 52 -9.63 14.54 4.44
N SER A 53 -8.55 14.88 5.15
CA SER A 53 -8.13 16.28 5.32
C SER A 53 -7.79 16.93 3.97
N LEU A 54 -7.09 16.22 3.09
CA LEU A 54 -6.77 16.72 1.75
C LEU A 54 -8.02 16.90 0.89
N LYS A 55 -8.94 15.94 0.89
CA LYS A 55 -10.24 16.07 0.22
C LYS A 55 -11.02 17.30 0.71
N GLY A 56 -11.02 17.55 2.03
CA GLY A 56 -11.64 18.75 2.59
C GLY A 56 -10.96 20.06 2.19
N ARG A 57 -9.62 20.07 2.08
CA ARG A 57 -8.84 21.26 1.71
C ARG A 57 -8.91 21.61 0.22
N PHE A 58 -8.93 20.59 -0.62
CA PHE A 58 -8.72 20.75 -2.06
C PHE A 58 -9.93 20.37 -2.91
N GLY A 59 -10.99 19.82 -2.31
CA GLY A 59 -12.26 19.52 -2.96
C GLY A 59 -12.17 18.37 -3.97
N GLU A 60 -12.81 18.56 -5.12
CA GLU A 60 -12.95 17.57 -6.21
C GLU A 60 -11.75 17.55 -7.18
N LEU A 61 -10.59 18.09 -6.79
CA LEU A 61 -9.39 18.00 -7.63
C LEU A 61 -8.95 16.54 -7.79
N SER A 62 -8.45 16.22 -8.97
CA SER A 62 -7.79 14.96 -9.27
C SER A 62 -6.50 14.81 -8.45
N ILE A 63 -6.00 13.58 -8.34
CA ILE A 63 -4.78 13.31 -7.56
C ILE A 63 -3.56 13.94 -8.22
N SER A 64 -3.54 14.00 -9.56
CA SER A 64 -2.52 14.72 -10.32
C SER A 64 -2.54 16.22 -10.01
N GLU A 65 -3.72 16.84 -9.92
CA GLU A 65 -3.84 18.24 -9.50
C GLU A 65 -3.41 18.48 -8.04
N PHE A 66 -3.58 17.49 -7.15
CA PHE A 66 -2.99 17.57 -5.80
C PHE A 66 -1.46 17.59 -5.86
N ALA A 67 -0.86 16.68 -6.64
CA ALA A 67 0.59 16.60 -6.80
C ALA A 67 1.15 17.91 -7.38
N GLU A 68 0.52 18.45 -8.42
CA GLU A 68 0.91 19.74 -9.03
C GLU A 68 0.84 20.90 -8.02
N LYS A 69 -0.23 20.99 -7.22
CA LYS A 69 -0.36 22.05 -6.20
C LYS A 69 0.71 21.99 -5.11
N GLU A 70 1.16 20.78 -4.79
CA GLU A 70 2.22 20.54 -3.82
C GLU A 70 3.62 20.65 -4.46
N ASN A 71 3.71 21.01 -5.76
CA ASN A 71 4.94 21.08 -6.56
C ASN A 71 5.70 19.74 -6.63
N VAL A 72 4.97 18.63 -6.58
CA VAL A 72 5.52 17.28 -6.78
C VAL A 72 5.68 17.03 -8.28
N ILE A 73 6.86 16.58 -8.68
CA ILE A 73 7.16 16.23 -10.07
C ILE A 73 6.67 14.80 -10.31
N VAL A 74 5.65 14.65 -11.16
CA VAL A 74 5.13 13.34 -11.55
C VAL A 74 5.66 12.98 -12.93
N ASN A 75 6.50 11.95 -12.98
CA ASN A 75 7.06 11.37 -14.19
C ASN A 75 6.29 10.10 -14.58
N TYR A 76 5.90 10.04 -15.84
CA TYR A 76 5.25 8.86 -16.41
C TYR A 76 6.23 8.11 -17.31
N ASP A 77 6.61 6.91 -16.90
CA ASP A 77 7.59 6.09 -17.62
C ASP A 77 6.88 4.97 -18.40
N ASP A 78 7.01 5.01 -19.73
CA ASP A 78 6.48 4.01 -20.67
C ASP A 78 7.61 3.08 -21.20
N THR A 79 8.79 3.09 -20.55
CA THR A 79 9.94 2.27 -20.96
C THR A 79 9.74 0.81 -20.56
N GLU A 80 10.17 -0.10 -21.42
CA GLU A 80 10.14 -1.54 -21.14
C GLU A 80 11.32 -1.93 -20.24
N TYR A 81 11.02 -2.20 -18.96
CA TYR A 81 12.02 -2.76 -18.05
C TYR A 81 11.93 -4.28 -18.05
N ASP A 82 13.00 -4.93 -18.50
CA ASP A 82 13.18 -6.38 -18.47
C ASP A 82 13.68 -6.88 -17.09
N SER A 83 13.64 -6.01 -16.07
CA SER A 83 14.22 -6.32 -14.77
C SER A 83 13.39 -7.34 -13.98
N ILE A 84 14.12 -8.27 -13.37
CA ILE A 84 13.62 -9.33 -12.48
C ILE A 84 12.93 -8.74 -11.24
N TYR A 85 13.29 -7.52 -10.84
CA TYR A 85 12.60 -6.73 -9.82
C TYR A 85 11.42 -6.00 -10.45
N THR A 86 10.21 -6.29 -9.98
CA THR A 86 8.99 -5.59 -10.41
C THR A 86 8.81 -4.36 -9.53
N MET A 87 9.31 -3.20 -9.97
CA MET A 87 8.87 -1.93 -9.40
C MET A 87 7.62 -1.46 -10.14
N PHE A 88 6.61 -0.99 -9.41
CA PHE A 88 5.31 -0.55 -9.97
C PHE A 88 5.20 0.97 -10.06
N SER A 89 5.76 1.63 -9.06
CA SER A 89 6.05 3.04 -8.99
C SER A 89 7.26 3.21 -8.07
N LYS A 90 7.83 4.41 -8.05
CA LYS A 90 8.77 4.81 -7.01
C LYS A 90 8.58 6.28 -6.68
N PHE A 91 8.65 6.61 -5.41
CA PHE A 91 8.99 7.95 -4.95
C PHE A 91 10.50 8.06 -4.73
N VAL A 92 11.11 9.08 -5.32
CA VAL A 92 12.48 9.49 -5.07
C VAL A 92 12.45 10.87 -4.39
N CYS A 93 12.86 10.88 -3.13
CA CYS A 93 13.00 12.10 -2.35
C CYS A 93 13.90 13.12 -3.10
N PRO A 94 13.53 14.42 -3.15
CA PRO A 94 12.49 15.05 -2.32
C PRO A 94 11.07 15.13 -2.90
N ASP A 95 10.89 15.00 -4.21
CA ASP A 95 9.69 15.45 -4.91
C ASP A 95 9.37 14.69 -6.22
N ASP A 96 10.08 13.61 -6.53
CA ASP A 96 9.90 12.87 -7.79
C ASP A 96 9.08 11.59 -7.59
N ILE A 97 7.93 11.50 -8.25
CA ILE A 97 7.14 10.27 -8.33
C ILE A 97 7.24 9.75 -9.76
N THR A 98 7.75 8.53 -9.94
CA THR A 98 7.74 7.83 -11.21
C THR A 98 6.69 6.72 -11.22
N ILE A 99 5.78 6.73 -12.20
CA ILE A 99 4.76 5.68 -12.39
C ILE A 99 5.06 4.91 -13.67
N TYR A 100 5.12 3.57 -13.58
CA TYR A 100 5.33 2.69 -14.73
C TYR A 100 4.01 2.39 -15.45
N LEU A 101 3.71 3.20 -16.47
CA LEU A 101 2.40 3.20 -17.15
C LEU A 101 2.06 1.88 -17.83
N LYS A 102 3.04 1.16 -18.39
CA LYS A 102 2.79 -0.14 -19.04
C LYS A 102 2.12 -1.14 -18.11
N ASN A 103 2.63 -1.24 -16.89
CA ASN A 103 2.10 -2.19 -15.92
C ASN A 103 0.73 -1.73 -15.39
N ALA A 104 0.56 -0.44 -15.16
CA ALA A 104 -0.74 0.12 -14.75
C ALA A 104 -1.83 -0.14 -15.81
N ARG A 105 -1.55 0.15 -17.08
CA ARG A 105 -2.47 -0.11 -18.21
C ARG A 105 -2.77 -1.61 -18.37
N ALA A 106 -1.75 -2.47 -18.30
CA ALA A 106 -1.94 -3.92 -18.37
C ALA A 106 -2.81 -4.45 -17.20
N THR A 107 -2.70 -3.81 -16.03
CA THR A 107 -3.54 -4.13 -14.86
C THR A 107 -4.99 -3.71 -15.08
N ASP A 108 -5.21 -2.51 -15.61
CA ASP A 108 -6.55 -2.00 -15.95
C ASP A 108 -7.23 -2.89 -17.02
N ASP A 109 -6.48 -3.29 -18.05
CA ASP A 109 -6.95 -4.23 -19.09
C ASP A 109 -7.31 -5.60 -18.49
N LEU A 110 -6.46 -6.14 -17.61
CA LEU A 110 -6.71 -7.40 -16.91
C LEU A 110 -8.00 -7.33 -16.08
N ILE A 111 -8.21 -6.23 -15.36
CA ILE A 111 -9.42 -5.97 -14.56
C ILE A 111 -10.66 -5.97 -15.46
N ALA A 112 -10.62 -5.23 -16.57
CA ALA A 112 -11.73 -5.10 -17.51
C ALA A 112 -12.07 -6.44 -18.16
N GLN A 113 -11.07 -7.15 -18.70
CA GLN A 113 -11.25 -8.43 -19.39
C GLN A 113 -11.83 -9.54 -18.49
N ASN A 114 -11.57 -9.48 -17.18
CA ASN A 114 -12.03 -10.48 -16.21
C ASN A 114 -13.28 -10.03 -15.42
N GLY A 115 -13.84 -8.85 -15.73
CA GLY A 115 -15.02 -8.31 -15.04
C GLY A 115 -14.78 -8.04 -13.55
N LEU A 116 -13.57 -7.60 -13.19
CA LEU A 116 -13.16 -7.40 -11.79
C LEU A 116 -13.50 -6.00 -11.27
N SER A 117 -13.94 -5.08 -12.12
CA SER A 117 -14.33 -3.71 -11.74
C SER A 117 -15.43 -3.69 -10.67
N ALA A 118 -16.27 -4.73 -10.58
CA ALA A 118 -17.25 -4.87 -9.51
C ALA A 118 -16.61 -4.98 -8.12
N ILE A 119 -15.38 -5.49 -8.02
CA ILE A 119 -14.62 -5.66 -6.78
C ILE A 119 -13.56 -4.56 -6.63
N SER A 120 -12.82 -4.24 -7.69
CA SER A 120 -11.71 -3.28 -7.66
C SER A 120 -12.14 -1.83 -7.89
N GLY A 121 -13.41 -1.59 -8.23
CA GLY A 121 -13.90 -0.28 -8.65
C GLY A 121 -13.47 0.11 -10.06
N SER A 122 -13.78 1.35 -10.44
CA SER A 122 -13.47 1.93 -11.76
C SER A 122 -12.29 2.92 -11.72
N ILE A 123 -11.43 2.80 -10.71
CA ILE A 123 -10.24 3.65 -10.59
C ILE A 123 -9.16 3.16 -11.56
N ARG A 124 -8.38 4.10 -12.12
CA ARG A 124 -7.21 3.74 -12.92
C ARG A 124 -6.08 3.30 -11.99
N THR A 125 -5.35 2.25 -12.35
CA THR A 125 -4.23 1.76 -11.53
C THR A 125 -3.17 2.85 -11.31
N GLU A 126 -2.95 3.72 -12.29
CA GLU A 126 -2.00 4.85 -12.16
C GLU A 126 -2.41 5.84 -11.04
N GLU A 127 -3.71 6.10 -10.86
CA GLU A 127 -4.20 7.00 -9.82
C GLU A 127 -4.01 6.38 -8.43
N LEU A 128 -4.16 5.06 -8.32
CA LEU A 128 -3.89 4.34 -7.08
C LEU A 128 -2.41 4.42 -6.70
N LEU A 129 -1.52 4.18 -7.67
CA LEU A 129 -0.08 4.27 -7.47
C LEU A 129 0.35 5.70 -7.14
N LEU A 130 -0.19 6.70 -7.86
CA LEU A 130 0.09 8.10 -7.57
C LEU A 130 -0.33 8.48 -6.15
N ALA A 131 -1.54 8.09 -5.73
CA ALA A 131 -2.01 8.36 -4.37
C ALA A 131 -1.13 7.68 -3.32
N HIS A 132 -0.66 6.46 -3.58
CA HIS A 132 0.25 5.76 -2.68
C HIS A 132 1.57 6.52 -2.52
N GLU A 133 2.23 6.90 -3.62
CA GLU A 133 3.50 7.63 -3.56
C GLU A 133 3.35 9.05 -3.00
N LEU A 134 2.21 9.70 -3.27
CA LEU A 134 1.88 11.01 -2.70
C LEU A 134 1.81 10.96 -1.17
N PHE A 135 1.40 9.83 -0.58
CA PHE A 135 1.47 9.66 0.86
C PHE A 135 2.91 9.76 1.38
N HIS A 136 3.86 9.13 0.71
CA HIS A 136 5.27 9.15 1.15
C HIS A 136 5.89 10.55 1.04
N TYR A 137 5.47 11.34 0.06
CA TYR A 137 5.79 12.77 0.01
C TYR A 137 5.31 13.49 1.29
N TYR A 138 4.04 13.30 1.68
CA TYR A 138 3.53 13.90 2.92
C TYR A 138 4.19 13.34 4.17
N GLU A 139 4.44 12.04 4.25
CA GLU A 139 5.16 11.41 5.36
C GLU A 139 6.53 12.05 5.58
N ASN A 140 7.26 12.31 4.49
CA ASN A 140 8.56 12.98 4.53
C ASN A 140 8.44 14.44 5.04
N SER A 141 7.37 15.15 4.67
CA SER A 141 7.11 16.51 5.15
C SER A 141 6.56 16.60 6.59
N MET A 142 6.06 15.49 7.14
CA MET A 142 5.38 15.44 8.44
C MET A 142 6.05 14.43 9.41
N PRO A 143 7.21 14.77 10.00
CA PRO A 143 7.97 13.85 10.84
C PRO A 143 7.24 13.42 12.13
N ASP A 144 6.23 14.18 12.57
CA ASP A 144 5.47 13.92 13.81
C ASP A 144 4.31 12.93 13.66
N LEU A 145 4.05 12.42 12.45
CA LEU A 145 3.00 11.43 12.21
C LEU A 145 3.15 10.19 13.10
N TYR A 146 2.03 9.57 13.44
CA TYR A 146 2.00 8.40 14.33
C TYR A 146 2.94 7.28 13.84
N ILE A 147 2.96 7.02 12.54
CA ILE A 147 3.78 6.00 11.89
C ILE A 147 5.29 6.28 11.98
N ASN A 148 5.68 7.54 12.21
CA ASN A 148 7.07 7.96 12.34
C ASN A 148 7.62 7.75 13.76
N LYS A 149 6.75 7.46 14.74
CA LYS A 149 7.13 7.33 16.16
C LYS A 149 7.78 5.98 16.47
N LYS A 150 8.64 5.98 17.49
CA LYS A 150 9.31 4.77 18.00
C LYS A 150 8.40 4.03 18.99
N HIS A 151 7.68 3.04 18.49
CA HIS A 151 6.66 2.29 19.24
C HIS A 151 7.23 1.14 20.09
N VAL A 152 8.29 0.48 19.63
CA VAL A 152 8.77 -0.78 20.26
C VAL A 152 9.97 -0.52 21.13
N LEU A 153 9.89 -0.84 22.42
CA LEU A 153 11.05 -0.86 23.31
C LEU A 153 11.91 -2.10 23.01
N LEU A 154 13.15 -1.89 22.58
CA LEU A 154 14.10 -2.98 22.30
C LEU A 154 14.82 -3.44 23.56
N PHE A 155 15.31 -2.50 24.36
CA PHE A 155 15.95 -2.76 25.64
C PHE A 155 15.95 -1.49 26.52
N LYS A 156 16.12 -1.70 27.82
CA LYS A 156 16.22 -0.65 28.83
C LYS A 156 17.37 -0.96 29.78
N ILE A 157 18.32 -0.04 29.91
CA ILE A 157 19.43 -0.14 30.87
C ILE A 157 19.37 1.09 31.78
N GLY A 158 18.91 0.90 33.02
CA GLY A 158 18.66 1.99 33.95
C GLY A 158 17.61 2.99 33.41
N ARG A 159 17.99 4.26 33.27
CA ARG A 159 17.14 5.33 32.71
C ARG A 159 17.17 5.42 31.18
N PHE A 160 18.03 4.65 30.52
CA PHE A 160 18.17 4.67 29.07
C PHE A 160 17.23 3.65 28.44
N GLU A 161 16.33 4.13 27.57
CA GLU A 161 15.43 3.31 26.76
C GLU A 161 15.84 3.39 25.29
N HIS A 162 16.04 2.24 24.66
CA HIS A 162 16.24 2.17 23.22
C HIS A 162 14.96 1.69 22.55
N ARG A 163 14.32 2.57 21.78
CA ARG A 163 13.08 2.27 21.05
C ARG A 163 13.31 2.26 19.54
N SER A 164 12.55 1.42 18.83
CA SER A 164 12.55 1.33 17.38
C SER A 164 11.18 1.67 16.80
N ARG A 165 11.19 2.10 15.53
CA ARG A 165 9.99 2.22 14.70
C ARG A 165 9.53 0.83 14.26
N ILE A 166 8.27 0.74 13.88
CA ILE A 166 7.69 -0.40 13.16
C ILE A 166 7.64 0.04 11.70
N MET A 167 8.42 -0.61 10.85
CA MET A 167 8.67 -0.15 9.48
C MET A 167 7.43 -0.30 8.61
N CYS A 168 6.66 -1.39 8.79
CA CYS A 168 5.47 -1.64 7.97
C CYS A 168 4.33 -0.63 8.18
N LEU A 169 4.38 0.23 9.21
CA LEU A 169 3.31 1.22 9.46
C LEU A 169 3.25 2.30 8.37
N SER A 170 4.38 2.65 7.76
CA SER A 170 4.42 3.59 6.64
C SER A 170 3.62 3.05 5.47
N GLU A 171 3.92 1.82 5.03
CA GLU A 171 3.19 1.12 3.96
C GLU A 171 1.70 0.95 4.28
N ILE A 172 1.34 0.55 5.51
CA ILE A 172 -0.07 0.39 5.92
C ILE A 172 -0.81 1.73 5.77
N ALA A 173 -0.19 2.83 6.20
CA ALA A 173 -0.78 4.16 6.09
C ALA A 173 -0.87 4.62 4.62
N ALA A 174 0.16 4.37 3.80
CA ALA A 174 0.13 4.66 2.36
C ALA A 174 -1.01 3.93 1.65
N MET A 175 -1.20 2.64 1.94
CA MET A 175 -2.30 1.85 1.39
C MET A 175 -3.67 2.43 1.78
N HIS A 176 -3.88 2.75 3.06
CA HIS A 176 -5.18 3.29 3.51
C HIS A 176 -5.42 4.73 3.05
N PHE A 177 -4.36 5.53 2.93
CA PHE A 177 -4.41 6.84 2.30
C PHE A 177 -4.87 6.71 0.85
N ALA A 178 -4.19 5.88 0.05
CA ALA A 178 -4.52 5.67 -1.36
C ALA A 178 -5.94 5.14 -1.53
N LYS A 179 -6.35 4.16 -0.71
CA LYS A 179 -7.73 3.65 -0.67
C LYS A 179 -8.75 4.76 -0.43
N THR A 180 -8.52 5.58 0.59
CA THR A 180 -9.46 6.63 1.00
C THR A 180 -9.49 7.77 -0.01
N LEU A 181 -8.34 8.13 -0.58
CA LEU A 181 -8.23 9.21 -1.55
C LEU A 181 -8.91 8.84 -2.88
N THR A 182 -8.65 7.64 -3.39
CA THR A 182 -9.23 7.14 -4.65
C THR A 182 -10.67 6.63 -4.50
N GLY A 183 -11.11 6.31 -3.28
CA GLY A 183 -12.41 5.66 -3.05
C GLY A 183 -12.40 4.16 -3.40
N LEU A 184 -11.23 3.51 -3.39
CA LEU A 184 -11.07 2.10 -3.74
C LEU A 184 -11.94 1.20 -2.81
N PRO A 185 -12.87 0.40 -3.36
CA PRO A 185 -13.77 -0.42 -2.55
C PRO A 185 -13.05 -1.59 -1.86
N CYS A 186 -12.07 -2.21 -2.51
CA CYS A 186 -11.34 -3.36 -1.97
C CYS A 186 -10.04 -2.99 -1.24
N SER A 187 -9.34 -3.98 -0.69
CA SER A 187 -8.02 -3.77 -0.08
C SER A 187 -6.96 -3.45 -1.15
N PRO A 188 -6.15 -2.38 -1.00
CA PRO A 188 -5.06 -2.07 -1.93
C PRO A 188 -4.08 -3.23 -2.14
N TYR A 189 -3.86 -4.08 -1.14
CA TYR A 189 -3.00 -5.28 -1.27
C TYR A 189 -3.46 -6.27 -2.35
N ILE A 190 -4.71 -6.19 -2.81
CA ILE A 190 -5.17 -6.99 -3.97
C ILE A 190 -4.48 -6.53 -5.26
N TYR A 191 -4.12 -5.25 -5.36
CA TYR A 191 -3.38 -4.73 -6.51
C TYR A 191 -1.96 -5.30 -6.58
N ASP A 192 -1.33 -5.70 -5.47
CA ASP A 192 -0.04 -6.43 -5.50
C ASP A 192 -0.14 -7.71 -6.37
N VAL A 193 -1.27 -8.42 -6.26
CA VAL A 193 -1.54 -9.63 -7.04
C VAL A 193 -1.93 -9.30 -8.46
N LEU A 194 -2.83 -8.34 -8.67
CA LEU A 194 -3.29 -7.93 -10.00
C LEU A 194 -2.14 -7.43 -10.87
N MET A 195 -1.31 -6.54 -10.32
CA MET A 195 -0.16 -5.95 -11.01
C MET A 195 0.91 -7.00 -11.32
N LEU A 196 1.20 -7.93 -10.40
CA LEU A 196 2.11 -9.04 -10.69
C LEU A 196 1.54 -9.98 -11.74
N TYR A 197 0.24 -10.29 -11.68
CA TYR A 197 -0.41 -11.22 -12.59
C TYR A 197 -0.48 -10.67 -14.01
N ALA A 198 -0.74 -9.36 -14.18
CA ALA A 198 -0.79 -8.69 -15.47
C ALA A 198 0.55 -8.83 -16.24
N ARG A 199 1.68 -8.72 -15.53
CA ARG A 199 3.02 -8.87 -16.12
C ARG A 199 3.46 -10.33 -16.21
N ASN A 200 3.19 -11.13 -15.18
CA ASN A 200 3.60 -12.53 -15.07
C ASN A 200 2.57 -13.32 -14.23
N PRO A 201 1.67 -14.07 -14.88
CA PRO A 201 0.63 -14.83 -14.20
C PRO A 201 1.14 -15.79 -13.13
N GLN A 202 2.32 -16.38 -13.32
CA GLN A 202 2.92 -17.30 -12.36
C GLN A 202 3.36 -16.56 -11.09
N ARG A 203 3.95 -15.36 -11.21
CA ARG A 203 4.31 -14.52 -10.05
C ARG A 203 3.08 -14.01 -9.33
N GLY A 204 2.05 -13.58 -10.07
CA GLY A 204 0.76 -13.19 -9.47
C GLY A 204 0.14 -14.32 -8.66
N LYS A 205 0.14 -15.55 -9.20
CA LYS A 205 -0.32 -16.74 -8.48
C LYS A 205 0.51 -17.01 -7.21
N GLN A 206 1.84 -16.97 -7.31
CA GLN A 206 2.72 -17.17 -6.14
C GLN A 206 2.45 -16.14 -5.03
N GLN A 207 2.20 -14.88 -5.41
CA GLN A 207 1.88 -13.84 -4.45
C GLN A 207 0.52 -14.08 -3.78
N TYR A 208 -0.50 -14.44 -4.55
CA TYR A 208 -1.80 -14.84 -4.01
C TYR A 208 -1.68 -16.01 -3.02
N GLU A 209 -0.96 -17.08 -3.38
CA GLU A 209 -0.75 -18.26 -2.52
C GLU A 209 0.05 -17.90 -1.25
N ARG A 210 0.97 -16.94 -1.35
CA ARG A 210 1.71 -16.43 -0.19
C ARG A 210 0.78 -15.68 0.77
N ILE A 211 -0.07 -14.79 0.26
CA ILE A 211 -1.05 -14.05 1.08
C ILE A 211 -1.95 -15.03 1.83
N LEU A 212 -2.52 -16.02 1.14
CA LEU A 212 -3.41 -16.99 1.76
C LEU A 212 -2.73 -17.75 2.90
N ARG A 213 -1.55 -18.35 2.65
CA ARG A 213 -0.79 -19.08 3.68
C ARG A 213 -0.57 -18.26 4.95
N ILE A 214 -0.15 -17.01 4.80
CA ILE A 214 0.08 -16.10 5.93
C ILE A 214 -1.23 -15.79 6.67
N THR A 215 -2.32 -15.57 5.93
CA THR A 215 -3.61 -15.18 6.52
C THR A 215 -4.32 -16.34 7.21
N GLU A 216 -4.12 -17.57 6.73
CA GLU A 216 -4.69 -18.81 7.28
C GLU A 216 -3.90 -19.34 8.49
N GLY A 217 -2.73 -18.75 8.77
CA GLY A 217 -1.91 -19.10 9.94
C GLY A 217 -0.99 -20.31 9.71
N GLU A 218 -0.79 -20.72 8.46
CA GLU A 218 0.28 -21.64 8.10
C GLU A 218 1.60 -20.86 8.19
N ASN A 219 2.29 -21.00 9.33
CA ASN A 219 3.62 -20.43 9.53
C ASN A 219 4.55 -20.84 8.38
N LEU A 220 5.34 -19.87 7.90
CA LEU A 220 6.54 -20.13 7.11
C LEU A 220 7.55 -20.98 7.91
#